data_AF-A0A2E7VSG2-F1
#
_entry.id   AF-A0A2E7VSG2-F1
#
_cell.length_a   1.000
_cell.length_b   1.000
_cell.length_c   1.000
_cell.angle_alpha   90.00
_cell.angle_beta   90.00
_cell.angle_gamma   90.00
#
_symmetry.space_group_name_H-M   'P 1'
#
loop_
_entity.id
_entity.type
_entity.pdbx_description
1 polymer ?
#
loop_
_entity_poly.entity_id
_entity_poly.type
_entity_poly.pdbx_seq_one_letter_code
_entity_poly.pdbx_strand_id
1 'polypeptide(L)' 'MKKIFLLLFFLFSKIYLHAQCAMCKAVVEANLESGSTKGAGLNDGILYLMAIPYIVILFFSIIYYFQKRKVIES' A
#
# COMPACT_ATOMS: atom_id res chain seq x y z
N MET A 1 2.15 -8.56 28.33
CA MET A 1 2.93 -9.35 27.33
C MET A 1 2.43 -9.17 25.90
N LYS A 2 1.15 -9.41 25.55
CA LYS A 2 0.60 -9.21 24.19
C LYS A 2 0.84 -7.80 23.58
N LYS A 3 0.65 -6.73 24.37
CA LYS A 3 0.85 -5.34 23.89
C LYS A 3 2.32 -5.03 23.56
N ILE A 4 3.25 -5.56 24.34
CA ILE A 4 4.70 -5.42 24.13
C ILE A 4 5.14 -6.20 22.89
N PHE A 5 4.60 -7.41 22.70
CA PHE A 5 4.84 -8.19 21.50
C PHE A 5 4.34 -7.49 20.23
N LEU A 6 3.13 -6.90 20.27
CA LEU A 6 2.59 -6.11 19.16
C LEU A 6 3.42 -4.85 18.88
N LEU A 7 3.91 -4.17 19.92
CA LEU A 7 4.77 -2.99 19.78
C LEU A 7 6.11 -3.36 19.10
N LEU A 8 6.73 -4.45 19.54
CA LEU A 8 7.97 -4.96 18.95
C LEU A 8 7.73 -5.38 17.50
N PHE A 9 6.66 -6.11 17.20
CA PHE A 9 6.31 -6.50 15.83
C PHE A 9 6.17 -5.26 14.92
N PHE A 10 5.50 -4.21 15.39
CA PHE A 10 5.33 -2.99 14.60
C PHE A 10 6.66 -2.25 14.36
N LEU A 11 7.53 -2.20 15.37
CA LEU A 11 8.87 -1.59 15.25
C LEU A 11 9.78 -2.37 14.28
N PHE A 12 9.79 -3.71 14.35
CA PHE A 12 10.59 -4.54 13.45
C PHE A 12 10.05 -4.57 12.02
N SER A 13 8.72 -4.48 11.84
CA SER A 13 8.11 -4.47 10.50
C SER A 13 8.61 -3.32 9.60
N LYS A 14 8.95 -2.17 10.20
CA LYS A 14 9.47 -1.00 9.47
C LYS A 14 10.82 -1.26 8.80
N ILE A 15 11.67 -2.06 9.45
CA ILE A 15 13.02 -2.38 8.95
C ILE A 15 12.92 -3.22 7.67
N TYR A 16 11.99 -4.18 7.63
CA TYR A 16 11.76 -5.03 6.46
C TYR A 16 11.01 -4.31 5.33
N LEU A 17 10.05 -3.43 5.66
CA LEU A 17 9.33 -2.66 4.64
C LEU A 17 10.24 -1.67 3.89
N HIS A 18 11.20 -1.03 4.58
CA HIS A 18 12.04 0.00 3.97
C HIS A 18 13.17 -0.58 3.10
N ALA A 19 13.59 -1.82 3.36
CA ALA A 19 14.64 -2.51 2.59
C ALA A 19 14.14 -3.03 1.23
N GLN A 20 12.86 -3.41 1.11
CA GLN A 20 12.30 -3.96 -0.13
C GLN A 20 12.02 -2.88 -1.20
N CYS A 21 11.82 -1.63 -0.80
CA CYS A 21 11.65 -0.52 -1.75
C CYS A 21 12.98 -0.08 -2.38
N ALA A 22 14.09 -0.13 -1.63
CA ALA A 22 15.41 0.27 -2.13
C ALA A 22 16.05 -0.81 -3.02
N MET A 23 15.86 -2.09 -2.70
CA MET A 23 16.43 -3.19 -3.48
C MET A 23 15.77 -3.33 -4.85
N CYS A 24 14.43 -3.31 -4.90
CA CYS A 24 13.70 -3.38 -6.17
C CYS A 24 14.01 -2.16 -7.05
N LYS A 25 14.12 -0.96 -6.45
CA LYS A 25 14.50 0.27 -7.17
C LYS A 25 15.92 0.19 -7.74
N ALA A 26 16.91 -0.24 -6.96
CA ALA A 26 18.29 -0.35 -7.43
C ALA A 26 18.45 -1.36 -8.58
N VAL A 27 17.74 -2.50 -8.52
CA VAL A 27 17.74 -3.47 -9.61
C VAL A 27 17.09 -2.89 -10.87
N VAL A 28 15.97 -2.17 -10.74
CA VAL A 28 15.32 -1.50 -11.87
C VAL A 28 16.23 -0.44 -12.48
N GLU A 29 16.84 0.42 -11.67
CA GLU A 29 17.77 1.46 -12.13
C GLU A 29 18.96 0.84 -12.88
N ALA A 30 19.56 -0.23 -12.36
CA ALA A 30 20.64 -0.95 -13.05
C ALA A 30 20.19 -1.57 -14.39
N ASN A 31 18.94 -2.07 -14.47
CA ASN A 31 18.40 -2.58 -15.73
C ASN A 31 18.19 -1.44 -16.74
N LEU A 32 17.64 -0.31 -16.32
CA LEU A 32 17.43 0.86 -17.18
C LEU A 32 18.74 1.44 -17.70
N GLU A 33 19.77 1.54 -16.85
CA GLU A 33 21.11 2.01 -17.23
C GLU A 33 21.81 1.08 -18.24
N SER A 34 21.53 -0.23 -18.18
CA SER A 34 22.03 -1.20 -19.18
C SER A 34 21.31 -1.14 -20.53
N GLY A 35 20.35 -0.22 -20.71
CA GLY A 35 19.51 -0.10 -21.91
C GLY A 35 18.32 -1.07 -21.95
N SER A 36 18.07 -1.82 -20.88
CA SER A 36 16.91 -2.71 -20.74
C SER A 36 15.71 -1.93 -20.23
N THR A 37 14.52 -2.20 -20.75
CA THR A 37 13.27 -1.56 -20.29
C THR A 37 12.61 -2.31 -19.12
N LYS A 38 13.25 -3.39 -18.63
CA LYS A 38 12.72 -4.20 -17.54
C LYS A 38 12.67 -3.38 -16.26
N GLY A 39 11.47 -3.25 -15.69
CA GLY A 39 11.24 -2.50 -14.47
C GLY A 39 10.81 -1.05 -14.66
N ALA A 40 10.76 -0.54 -15.90
CA ALA A 40 10.15 0.76 -16.18
C ALA A 40 8.71 0.79 -15.67
N GLY A 41 8.34 1.81 -14.89
CA GLY A 41 7.00 1.97 -14.33
C GLY A 41 6.65 1.06 -13.13
N LEU A 42 7.62 0.34 -12.55
CA LEU A 42 7.35 -0.51 -11.37
C LEU A 42 6.77 0.27 -10.19
N ASN A 43 7.29 1.47 -9.91
CA ASN A 43 6.79 2.32 -8.82
C ASN A 43 5.36 2.80 -9.07
N ASP A 44 5.02 3.10 -10.33
CA ASP A 44 3.65 3.47 -10.71
C ASP A 44 2.69 2.29 -10.51
N GLY A 45 3.14 1.08 -10.84
CA GLY A 45 2.40 -0.16 -10.57
C GLY A 45 2.19 -0.41 -9.07
N ILE A 46 3.20 -0.19 -8.24
CA ILE A 46 3.08 -0.30 -6.77
C ILE A 46 2.07 0.72 -6.24
N LEU A 47 2.16 1.99 -6.65
CA LEU A 47 1.22 3.03 -6.26
C LEU A 47 -0.20 2.71 -6.71
N TYR A 48 -0.37 2.21 -7.93
CA TYR A 48 -1.66 1.76 -8.46
C TYR A 48 -2.27 0.66 -7.59
N LEU A 49 -1.51 -0.40 -7.28
CA LEU A 49 -1.97 -1.50 -6.43
C LEU A 49 -2.27 -1.05 -5.00
N MET A 50 -1.45 -0.14 -4.45
CA MET A 50 -1.68 0.44 -3.13
C MET A 50 -2.91 1.34 -3.08
N ALA A 51 -3.30 1.99 -4.17
CA ALA A 51 -4.48 2.86 -4.21
C ALA A 51 -5.81 2.07 -4.10
N ILE A 52 -5.85 0.85 -4.65
CA ILE A 52 -7.06 -0.01 -4.68
C ILE A 52 -7.71 -0.19 -3.30
N PRO A 53 -7.01 -0.61 -2.23
CA PRO A 53 -7.65 -0.82 -0.92
C PRO A 53 -8.27 0.47 -0.37
N TYR A 54 -7.69 1.64 -0.61
CA TYR A 54 -8.25 2.91 -0.16
C TYR A 54 -9.53 3.27 -0.93
N ILE A 55 -9.54 3.06 -2.24
CA ILE A 55 -10.73 3.30 -3.09
C ILE A 55 -11.88 2.39 -2.63
N VAL A 56 -11.59 1.11 -2.38
CA VAL A 56 -12.57 0.13 -1.93
C VAL A 56 -13.18 0.55 -0.58
N ILE A 57 -12.34 0.90 0.39
CA ILE A 57 -12.83 1.35 1.71
C ILE A 57 -13.68 2.61 1.59
N LEU A 58 -13.25 3.59 0.79
CA LEU A 58 -13.98 4.83 0.55
C LEU A 58 -15.36 4.55 -0.06
N PHE A 59 -15.42 3.70 -1.08
CA PHE A 59 -16.65 3.31 -1.75
C PHE A 59 -17.66 2.67 -0.79
N PHE A 60 -17.24 1.66 -0.02
CA PHE A 60 -18.11 1.01 0.96
C PHE A 60 -18.54 1.96 2.09
N SER A 61 -17.65 2.81 2.56
CA SER A 61 -17.94 3.81 3.60
C SER A 61 -19.01 4.80 3.16
N ILE A 62 -18.92 5.28 1.91
CA ILE A 62 -19.90 6.19 1.30
C ILE A 62 -21.27 5.52 1.19
N ILE A 63 -21.33 4.29 0.64
CA ILE A 63 -22.60 3.56 0.51
C ILE A 63 -23.26 3.33 1.87
N TYR A 64 -22.47 2.88 2.86
CA TYR A 64 -22.96 2.65 4.21
C TYR A 64 -23.52 3.93 4.85
N TYR A 65 -22.81 5.05 4.72
CA TYR A 65 -23.25 6.34 5.25
C TYR A 65 -24.61 6.77 4.64
N PHE A 66 -24.76 6.67 3.33
CA PHE A 66 -26.01 7.04 2.65
C PHE A 66 -27.16 6.08 2.95
N GLN A 67 -26.91 4.77 3.08
CA GLN A 67 -27.94 3.82 3.51
C GLN A 67 -28.45 4.14 4.92
N LYS A 68 -27.54 4.41 5.86
CA LYS A 68 -27.90 4.78 7.23
C LYS A 68 -28.72 6.07 7.29
N ARG A 69 -28.36 7.08 6.49
CA ARG A 69 -29.14 8.33 6.39
C ARG A 69 -30.57 8.08 5.91
N LYS A 70 -30.76 7.23 4.90
CA LYS A 70 -32.10 6.87 4.39
C LYS A 70 -32.97 6.14 5.42
N VAL A 71 -32.37 5.33 6.30
CA VAL A 71 -33.09 4.59 7.36
C VAL A 71 -33.49 5.49 8.53
N ILE A 72 -32.74 6.57 8.79
CA ILE A 72 -33.05 7.51 9.89
C ILE A 72 -34.15 8.51 9.48
N GLU A 73 -34.24 8.84 8.19
CA GLU A 73 -35.22 9.80 7.65
C GLU A 73 -36.59 9.17 7.29
N SER A 74 -36.75 7.84 7.43
CA SER A 74 -37.99 7.09 7.15
C SER A 74 -38.73 6.71 8.43
#